data_AF-A0A1H3C3E0-F1
#
_entry.id   AF-A0A1H3C3E0-F1
#
_cell.length_a   1.000
_cell.length_b   1.000
_cell.length_c   1.000
_cell.angle_alpha   90.00
_cell.angle_beta   90.00
_cell.angle_gamma   90.00
#
_symmetry.space_group_name_H-M   'P 1'
#
loop_
_entity.id
_entity.type
_entity.pdbx_description
1 polymer ?
#
loop_
_entity_poly.entity_id
_entity_poly.type
_entity_poly.pdbx_seq_one_letter_code
_entity_poly.pdbx_strand_id
1 'polypeptide(L)'
;MSFVRWTTTCLVMAATAWLLGALGPTAGQVRAAATAPQALVDTAGPDALLVVAAATAGWLCWGWGVLGLALTGLSALPGVGGRAAGLVLLVVLPASARRAAAVAVGLSLAAGAPTWACTAPSGTAPSGTAAVTALFPAGVGGLAPASLETDWPVAEPFERGAGPGQRPAEPPDWPPAPPAPPGSNDPAAEHVVLRGDCLWDIARRRPGPAATGDAGRRRRDRHRSARLVAGQRRRHRPRPGPATAGPSAPGAAVNCAVPRPSDPVHVPGETP
;
A
#
# COMPACT_ATOMS: atom_id res chain seq x y z
N MET A 1 -26.20 -4.66 25.72
CA MET A 1 -25.03 -3.74 25.64
C MET A 1 -25.49 -2.40 26.23
N SER A 2 -24.87 -1.88 27.29
CA SER A 2 -25.42 -0.68 27.97
C SER A 2 -25.18 0.59 27.13
N PHE A 3 -26.13 1.52 27.18
CA PHE A 3 -26.08 2.81 26.49
C PHE A 3 -24.76 3.55 26.73
N VAL A 4 -24.25 3.46 27.97
CA VAL A 4 -22.97 4.04 28.39
C VAL A 4 -21.82 3.54 27.51
N ARG A 5 -21.68 2.22 27.31
CA ARG A 5 -20.58 1.66 26.50
C ARG A 5 -20.62 2.16 25.05
N TRP A 6 -21.81 2.28 24.49
CA TRP A 6 -21.99 2.81 23.14
C TRP A 6 -21.58 4.29 23.04
N THR A 7 -22.06 5.13 23.97
CA THR A 7 -21.67 6.55 24.01
C THR A 7 -20.17 6.73 24.20
N THR A 8 -19.53 5.92 25.04
CA THR A 8 -18.08 5.98 25.25
C THR A 8 -17.32 5.63 23.97
N THR A 9 -17.74 4.59 23.22
CA THR A 9 -17.11 4.24 21.95
C THR A 9 -17.27 5.35 20.91
N CYS A 10 -18.45 5.95 20.79
CA CYS A 10 -18.68 7.09 19.90
C CYS A 10 -17.81 8.30 20.26
N LEU A 11 -17.68 8.61 21.55
CA LEU A 11 -16.89 9.75 22.02
C LEU A 11 -15.39 9.50 21.78
N VAL A 12 -14.88 8.30 22.07
CA VAL A 12 -13.48 7.93 21.76
C VAL A 12 -13.21 8.00 20.25
N MET A 13 -14.13 7.52 19.42
CA MET A 13 -14.02 7.64 17.96
C MET A 13 -13.98 9.11 17.53
N ALA A 14 -14.90 9.94 18.02
CA ALA A 14 -14.95 11.36 17.69
C ALA A 14 -13.68 12.11 18.15
N ALA A 15 -13.17 11.83 19.35
CA ALA A 15 -11.92 12.39 19.84
C ALA A 15 -10.73 11.97 18.98
N THR A 16 -10.69 10.69 18.57
CA THR A 16 -9.65 10.17 17.66
C THR A 16 -9.71 10.86 16.29
N ALA A 17 -10.92 11.07 15.76
CA ALA A 17 -11.16 11.81 14.52
C ALA A 17 -10.64 13.25 14.61
N TRP A 18 -10.97 13.91 15.71
CA TRP A 18 -10.57 15.28 15.96
C TRP A 18 -9.05 15.40 16.09
N LEU A 19 -8.41 14.45 16.78
CA LEU A 19 -6.96 14.38 16.90
C LEU A 19 -6.27 14.12 15.56
N LEU A 20 -6.79 13.21 14.74
CA LEU A 20 -6.34 13.01 13.35
C LEU A 20 -6.58 14.26 12.49
N GLY A 21 -7.66 15.00 12.77
CA GLY A 21 -8.01 16.33 12.24
C GLY A 21 -6.91 17.35 12.48
N ALA A 22 -6.54 17.47 13.74
CA ALA A 22 -5.59 18.45 14.23
C ALA A 22 -4.14 18.13 13.83
N LEU A 23 -3.77 16.85 13.80
CA LEU A 23 -2.41 16.38 13.47
C LEU A 23 -2.23 16.07 11.98
N GLY A 24 -3.32 16.00 11.21
CA GLY A 24 -3.31 15.61 9.81
C GLY A 24 -2.76 16.69 8.88
N PRO A 25 -2.38 16.31 7.65
CA PRO A 25 -1.97 17.26 6.62
C PRO A 25 -3.13 18.22 6.31
N THR A 26 -2.81 19.48 6.09
CA THR A 26 -3.79 20.50 5.75
C THR A 26 -4.49 20.17 4.42
N ALA A 27 -5.73 20.63 4.23
CA ALA A 27 -6.47 20.42 2.98
C ALA A 27 -5.71 20.94 1.74
N GLY A 28 -4.90 21.99 1.91
CA GLY A 28 -4.01 22.53 0.89
C GLY A 28 -2.91 21.54 0.48
N GLN A 29 -2.26 20.89 1.45
CA GLN A 29 -1.24 19.86 1.20
C GLN A 29 -1.84 18.63 0.51
N VAL A 30 -3.03 18.18 0.94
CA VAL A 30 -3.74 17.07 0.28
C VAL A 30 -4.09 17.42 -1.15
N ARG A 31 -4.60 18.63 -1.41
CA ARG A 31 -4.90 19.09 -2.77
C ARG A 31 -3.64 19.21 -3.63
N ALA A 32 -2.56 19.78 -3.10
CA ALA A 32 -1.29 19.91 -3.80
C ALA A 32 -0.70 18.54 -4.17
N ALA A 33 -0.72 17.58 -3.24
CA ALA A 33 -0.31 16.20 -3.50
C ALA A 33 -1.16 15.54 -4.61
N ALA A 34 -2.46 15.84 -4.68
CA ALA A 34 -3.36 15.27 -5.68
C ALA A 34 -3.20 15.91 -7.08
N THR A 35 -2.94 17.22 -7.16
CA THR A 35 -2.84 17.93 -8.45
C THR A 35 -1.43 17.95 -9.02
N ALA A 36 -0.40 17.97 -8.17
CA ALA A 36 0.99 18.10 -8.57
C ALA A 36 1.93 17.34 -7.61
N PRO A 37 1.87 15.99 -7.56
CA PRO A 37 2.66 15.19 -6.62
C PRO A 37 4.16 15.40 -6.81
N GLN A 38 4.62 15.57 -8.06
CA GLN A 38 6.03 15.78 -8.37
C GLN A 38 6.55 17.11 -7.79
N ALA A 39 5.77 18.19 -7.91
CA ALA A 39 6.15 19.49 -7.34
C ALA A 39 6.25 19.45 -5.81
N LEU A 40 5.45 18.61 -5.14
CA LEU A 40 5.56 18.39 -3.69
C LEU A 40 6.85 17.63 -3.35
N VAL A 41 7.21 16.60 -4.13
CA VAL A 41 8.46 15.85 -3.95
C VAL A 41 9.68 16.73 -4.20
N ASP A 42 9.62 17.59 -5.22
CA ASP A 42 10.72 18.48 -5.58
C ASP A 42 10.94 19.59 -4.54
N THR A 43 9.88 20.04 -3.85
CA THR A 43 9.98 21.13 -2.85
C THR A 43 10.15 20.65 -1.41
N ALA A 44 9.51 19.54 -1.02
CA ALA A 44 9.45 19.06 0.36
C ALA A 44 10.06 17.66 0.54
N GLY A 45 10.53 17.03 -0.54
CA GLY A 45 11.09 15.69 -0.54
C GLY A 45 10.04 14.58 -0.66
N PRO A 46 10.47 13.34 -0.94
CA PRO A 46 9.58 12.18 -1.09
C PRO A 46 8.86 11.80 0.21
N ASP A 47 9.48 12.02 1.37
CA ASP A 47 8.90 11.68 2.67
C ASP A 47 7.62 12.48 2.95
N ALA A 48 7.58 13.74 2.52
CA ALA A 48 6.39 14.58 2.67
C ALA A 48 5.18 13.99 1.90
N LEU A 49 5.40 13.50 0.68
CA LEU A 49 4.35 12.85 -0.11
C LEU A 49 3.86 11.56 0.58
N LEU A 50 4.78 10.77 1.15
CA LEU A 50 4.43 9.55 1.88
C LEU A 50 3.60 9.84 3.14
N VAL A 51 3.93 10.88 3.90
CA VAL A 51 3.16 11.31 5.07
C VAL A 51 1.74 11.73 4.68
N VAL A 52 1.58 12.52 3.61
CA VAL A 52 0.26 12.92 3.11
C VAL A 52 -0.54 11.71 2.62
N ALA A 53 0.10 10.80 1.88
CA ALA A 53 -0.53 9.57 1.40
C ALA A 53 -0.96 8.65 2.56
N ALA A 54 -0.11 8.47 3.57
CA ALA A 54 -0.40 7.66 4.75
C ALA A 54 -1.55 8.26 5.57
N ALA A 55 -1.54 9.58 5.80
CA ALA A 55 -2.59 10.26 6.53
C ALA A 55 -3.93 10.18 5.78
N THR A 56 -3.96 10.44 4.47
CA THR A 56 -5.19 10.32 3.66
C THR A 56 -5.72 8.89 3.64
N ALA A 57 -4.86 7.87 3.57
CA ALA A 57 -5.27 6.48 3.72
C ALA A 57 -5.84 6.19 5.12
N GLY A 58 -5.23 6.74 6.17
CA GLY A 58 -5.74 6.69 7.54
C GLY A 58 -7.14 7.27 7.67
N TRP A 59 -7.38 8.45 7.08
CA TRP A 59 -8.70 9.09 7.03
C TRP A 59 -9.74 8.25 6.31
N LEU A 60 -9.39 7.65 5.17
CA LEU A 60 -10.29 6.77 4.43
C LEU A 60 -10.65 5.52 5.24
N CYS A 61 -9.66 4.91 5.89
CA CYS A 61 -9.86 3.74 6.75
C CYS A 61 -10.76 4.08 7.96
N TRP A 62 -10.51 5.23 8.59
CA TRP A 62 -11.28 5.68 9.73
C TRP A 62 -12.72 6.04 9.33
N GLY A 63 -12.91 6.80 8.25
CA GLY A 63 -14.23 7.12 7.71
C GLY A 63 -15.03 5.88 7.31
N TRP A 64 -14.36 4.85 6.80
CA TRP A 64 -14.97 3.55 6.54
C TRP A 64 -15.45 2.85 7.82
N GLY A 65 -14.64 2.89 8.89
CA GLY A 65 -15.03 2.37 10.21
C GLY A 65 -16.25 3.07 10.78
N VAL A 66 -16.29 4.40 10.70
CA VAL A 66 -17.46 5.21 11.11
C VAL A 66 -18.69 4.85 10.30
N LEU A 67 -18.56 4.70 8.98
CA LEU A 67 -19.66 4.29 8.12
C LEU A 67 -20.22 2.92 8.53
N GLY A 68 -19.35 1.95 8.81
CA GLY A 68 -19.75 0.64 9.32
C GLY A 68 -20.48 0.71 10.66
N LEU A 69 -19.98 1.53 11.60
CA LEU A 69 -20.64 1.77 12.89
C LEU A 69 -22.00 2.46 12.74
N ALA A 70 -22.09 3.47 11.87
CA ALA A 70 -23.33 4.18 11.59
C ALA A 70 -24.38 3.23 10.99
N LEU A 71 -23.99 2.41 10.02
CA LEU A 71 -24.87 1.39 9.44
C LEU A 71 -25.30 0.33 10.48
N THR A 72 -24.39 -0.06 11.37
CA THR A 72 -24.71 -0.98 12.49
C THR A 72 -25.73 -0.35 13.44
N GLY A 73 -25.57 0.93 13.78
CA GLY A 73 -26.53 1.68 14.59
C GLY A 73 -27.89 1.81 13.91
N LEU A 74 -27.92 2.15 12.62
CA LEU A 74 -29.15 2.24 11.83
C LEU A 74 -29.87 0.89 11.70
N SER A 75 -29.12 -0.23 11.68
CA SER A 75 -29.72 -1.57 11.64
C SER A 75 -30.45 -1.96 12.93
N ALA A 76 -30.14 -1.30 14.05
CA ALA A 76 -30.82 -1.52 15.34
C ALA A 76 -32.14 -0.73 15.47
N LEU A 77 -32.43 0.21 14.57
CA LEU A 77 -33.68 0.96 14.58
C LEU A 77 -34.84 0.11 14.01
N PRO A 78 -35.94 -0.08 14.76
CA PRO A 78 -37.11 -0.78 14.25
C PRO A 78 -37.77 0.03 13.13
N GLY A 79 -37.90 -0.55 11.94
CA GLY A 79 -38.60 0.06 10.80
C GLY A 79 -37.93 -0.17 9.44
N VAL A 80 -38.48 0.48 8.41
CA VAL A 80 -37.98 0.41 7.02
C VAL A 80 -36.53 0.88 6.87
N GLY A 81 -36.08 1.79 7.75
CA GLY A 81 -34.69 2.26 7.80
C GLY A 81 -33.67 1.16 8.09
N GLY A 82 -33.99 0.23 9.00
CA GLY A 82 -33.11 -0.90 9.32
C GLY A 82 -32.99 -1.91 8.18
N ARG A 83 -34.06 -2.13 7.40
CA ARG A 83 -34.04 -3.00 6.22
C ARG A 83 -33.21 -2.42 5.08
N ALA A 84 -33.31 -1.11 4.85
CA ALA A 84 -32.48 -0.42 3.85
C ALA A 84 -30.99 -0.46 4.24
N ALA A 85 -30.65 -0.23 5.50
CA ALA A 85 -29.28 -0.31 6.01
C ALA A 85 -28.69 -1.73 5.86
N GLY A 86 -29.49 -2.77 6.10
CA GLY A 86 -29.07 -4.17 5.91
C GLY A 86 -28.76 -4.52 4.45
N LEU A 87 -29.55 -4.02 3.49
CA LEU A 87 -29.27 -4.21 2.06
C LEU A 87 -28.00 -3.47 1.62
N VAL A 88 -27.80 -2.25 2.12
CA VAL A 88 -26.56 -1.49 1.85
C VAL A 88 -25.35 -2.24 2.42
N LEU A 89 -25.42 -2.80 3.64
CA LEU A 89 -24.35 -3.63 4.20
C LEU A 89 -24.00 -4.82 3.31
N LEU A 90 -25.02 -5.53 2.82
CA LEU A 90 -24.84 -6.73 1.99
C LEU A 90 -24.21 -6.43 0.62
N VAL A 91 -24.45 -5.25 0.06
CA VAL A 91 -23.84 -4.82 -1.22
C VAL A 91 -22.42 -4.31 -1.01
N VAL A 92 -22.17 -3.62 0.10
CA VAL A 92 -20.91 -2.92 0.36
C VAL A 92 -19.82 -3.87 0.89
N LEU A 93 -20.15 -4.90 1.68
CA LEU A 93 -19.17 -5.86 2.22
C LEU A 93 -18.42 -6.72 1.18
N PRO A 94 -19.07 -7.38 0.20
CA PRO A 94 -18.36 -8.32 -0.67
C PRO A 94 -17.41 -7.62 -1.67
N ALA A 95 -17.74 -6.39 -2.07
CA ALA A 95 -16.91 -5.60 -2.97
C ALA A 95 -15.72 -4.96 -2.23
N SER A 96 -15.96 -4.43 -1.03
CA SER A 96 -14.92 -3.80 -0.21
C SER A 96 -13.91 -4.83 0.30
N ALA A 97 -14.35 -6.01 0.75
CA ALA A 97 -13.43 -7.07 1.20
C ALA A 97 -12.48 -7.52 0.07
N ARG A 98 -12.98 -7.64 -1.17
CA ARG A 98 -12.14 -7.99 -2.33
C ARG A 98 -11.14 -6.89 -2.68
N ARG A 99 -11.54 -5.62 -2.56
CA ARG A 99 -10.64 -4.48 -2.83
C ARG A 99 -9.62 -4.27 -1.71
N ALA A 100 -10.01 -4.42 -0.46
CA ALA A 100 -9.12 -4.34 0.70
C ALA A 100 -8.06 -5.45 0.65
N ALA A 101 -8.43 -6.68 0.29
CA ALA A 101 -7.47 -7.76 0.09
C ALA A 101 -6.46 -7.45 -1.04
N ALA A 102 -6.92 -6.89 -2.17
CA ALA A 102 -6.03 -6.49 -3.25
C ALA A 102 -5.06 -5.36 -2.85
N VAL A 103 -5.55 -4.38 -2.09
CA VAL A 103 -4.75 -3.24 -1.60
C VAL A 103 -3.75 -3.70 -0.53
N ALA A 104 -4.17 -4.54 0.41
CA ALA A 104 -3.28 -5.13 1.41
C ALA A 104 -2.17 -5.95 0.74
N VAL A 105 -2.49 -6.79 -0.24
CA VAL A 105 -1.49 -7.55 -1.01
C VAL A 105 -0.55 -6.62 -1.78
N GLY A 106 -1.06 -5.55 -2.39
CA GLY A 106 -0.24 -4.54 -3.06
C GLY A 106 0.72 -3.81 -2.11
N LEU A 107 0.23 -3.40 -0.94
CA LEU A 107 1.03 -2.74 0.10
C LEU A 107 2.05 -3.68 0.73
N SER A 108 1.70 -4.94 1.00
CA SER A 108 2.65 -5.94 1.51
C SER A 108 3.74 -6.26 0.49
N LEU A 109 3.45 -6.21 -0.81
CA LEU A 109 4.45 -6.39 -1.86
C LEU A 109 5.33 -5.14 -2.05
N ALA A 110 4.79 -3.94 -1.85
CA ALA A 110 5.54 -2.69 -1.98
C ALA A 110 6.43 -2.40 -0.75
N ALA A 111 5.91 -2.64 0.46
CA ALA A 111 6.67 -2.49 1.71
C ALA A 111 7.59 -3.69 1.99
N GLY A 112 7.24 -4.87 1.48
CA GLY A 112 8.04 -6.09 1.54
C GLY A 112 9.02 -6.23 0.37
N ALA A 113 9.57 -5.12 -0.15
CA ALA A 113 10.76 -5.21 -0.97
C ALA A 113 11.86 -5.87 -0.10
N PRO A 114 12.52 -6.94 -0.58
CA PRO A 114 13.33 -7.79 0.27
C PRO A 114 14.61 -7.07 0.69
N THR A 115 14.60 -6.49 1.90
CA THR A 115 15.83 -6.14 2.63
C THR A 115 16.59 -7.38 3.13
N TRP A 116 16.10 -8.58 2.79
CA TRP A 116 16.70 -9.87 3.14
C TRP A 116 17.83 -10.30 2.19
N ALA A 117 18.19 -9.48 1.20
CA ALA A 117 19.34 -9.75 0.35
C ALA A 117 20.57 -8.99 0.87
N CYS A 118 21.51 -9.75 1.44
CA CYS A 118 22.91 -9.42 1.71
C CYS A 118 23.28 -8.92 3.12
N THR A 119 22.97 -9.69 4.17
CA THR A 119 23.90 -9.82 5.31
C THR A 119 24.87 -10.95 4.99
N ALA A 120 25.88 -10.68 4.16
CA ALA A 120 27.07 -11.52 4.10
C ALA A 120 27.93 -11.18 5.33
N PRO A 121 28.28 -12.14 6.19
CA PRO A 121 29.20 -11.89 7.29
C PRO A 121 30.62 -11.80 6.71
N SER A 122 31.12 -10.59 6.50
CA SER A 122 32.55 -10.34 6.39
C SER A 122 32.96 -9.59 7.65
N GLY A 123 33.81 -10.24 8.44
CA GLY A 123 34.11 -9.84 9.80
C GLY A 123 34.84 -8.50 9.93
N THR A 124 35.02 -8.17 11.21
CA THR A 124 35.77 -7.05 11.80
C THR A 124 34.96 -5.77 12.01
N ALA A 125 34.69 -5.48 13.29
CA ALA A 125 34.03 -4.29 13.83
C ALA A 125 34.88 -3.02 13.61
N PRO A 126 34.32 -1.79 13.66
CA PRO A 126 33.87 -1.20 14.93
C PRO A 126 32.60 -0.32 14.88
N SER A 127 32.02 -0.17 16.08
CA SER A 127 31.30 1.00 16.63
C SER A 127 30.55 1.94 15.67
N GLY A 128 29.25 1.70 15.50
CA GLY A 128 28.29 2.68 15.00
C GLY A 128 27.09 2.76 15.93
N THR A 129 27.00 3.83 16.70
CA THR A 129 25.90 4.13 17.63
C THR A 129 24.61 4.31 16.83
N ALA A 130 23.67 3.36 16.95
CA ALA A 130 22.34 3.50 16.37
C ALA A 130 21.55 4.54 17.18
N ALA A 131 21.50 5.78 16.69
CA ALA A 131 20.61 6.80 17.20
C ALA A 131 19.19 6.53 16.70
N VAL A 132 18.34 5.99 17.57
CA VAL A 132 16.90 5.98 17.39
C VAL A 132 16.39 7.38 17.74
N THR A 133 16.16 8.22 16.73
CA THR A 133 15.47 9.49 16.93
C THR A 133 13.98 9.23 17.15
N ALA A 134 13.57 9.19 18.42
CA ALA A 134 12.19 9.37 18.82
C ALA A 134 11.85 10.86 18.76
N LEU A 135 10.91 11.25 17.89
CA LEU A 135 10.38 12.61 17.87
C LEU A 135 9.41 12.79 19.05
N PHE A 136 9.81 13.54 20.07
CA PHE A 136 8.92 14.16 21.05
C PHE A 136 8.40 15.51 20.52
N PRO A 137 7.22 15.98 20.97
CA PRO A 137 6.61 17.21 20.45
C PRO A 137 7.37 18.46 20.88
N ALA A 138 7.37 19.44 19.98
CA ALA A 138 8.06 20.70 20.06
C ALA A 138 7.69 21.54 21.29
N GLY A 139 8.71 22.12 21.92
CA GLY A 139 8.52 23.31 22.74
C GLY A 139 9.59 23.55 23.78
N VAL A 140 10.81 23.93 23.39
CA VAL A 140 11.61 25.01 24.03
C VAL A 140 12.71 25.44 23.05
N GLY A 141 12.81 26.74 22.79
CA GLY A 141 14.08 27.46 22.58
C GLY A 141 14.89 27.17 21.32
N GLY A 142 14.99 28.18 20.45
CA GLY A 142 15.74 28.11 19.20
C GLY A 142 17.21 27.70 19.38
N LEU A 143 17.57 26.64 18.68
CA LEU A 143 18.92 26.38 18.22
C LEU A 143 18.83 26.27 16.71
N ALA A 144 19.67 27.04 16.01
CA ALA A 144 19.76 27.03 14.57
C ALA A 144 19.96 25.58 14.07
N PRO A 145 19.30 25.18 12.97
CA PRO A 145 19.51 23.84 12.42
C PRO A 145 20.98 23.72 12.02
N ALA A 146 21.73 22.90 12.76
CA ALA A 146 23.02 22.43 12.29
C ALA A 146 22.75 21.74 10.95
N SER A 147 23.32 22.30 9.88
CA SER A 147 23.31 21.70 8.56
C SER A 147 23.84 20.29 8.70
N LEU A 148 22.96 19.29 8.52
CA LEU A 148 23.33 17.92 8.24
C LEU A 148 24.01 17.94 6.87
N GLU A 149 25.29 18.25 6.89
CA GLU A 149 26.20 18.16 5.76
C GLU A 149 26.24 16.69 5.37
N THR A 150 25.44 16.37 4.36
CA THR A 150 25.46 15.06 3.74
C THR A 150 26.80 14.98 3.05
N ASP A 151 27.74 14.28 3.69
CA ASP A 151 29.07 13.98 3.18
C ASP A 151 28.95 13.02 1.99
N TRP A 152 28.39 13.53 0.89
CA TRP A 152 28.68 12.92 -0.39
C TRP A 152 30.11 13.26 -0.73
N PRO A 153 30.93 12.27 -1.15
CA PRO A 153 32.28 12.53 -1.58
C PRO A 153 32.17 13.44 -2.78
N VAL A 154 32.31 14.73 -2.52
CA VAL A 154 32.56 15.72 -3.55
C VAL A 154 33.86 15.20 -4.15
N ALA A 155 33.79 14.77 -5.41
CA ALA A 155 34.99 14.52 -6.18
C ALA A 155 35.73 15.86 -6.18
N GLU A 156 36.67 16.01 -5.25
CA GLU A 156 37.62 17.10 -5.20
C GLU A 156 38.09 17.31 -6.64
N PRO A 157 37.98 18.54 -7.18
CA PRO A 157 38.53 18.83 -8.50
C PRO A 157 39.92 18.23 -8.51
N PHE A 158 40.18 17.33 -9.45
CA PHE A 158 41.47 16.68 -9.63
C PHE A 158 42.46 17.78 -10.04
N GLU A 159 42.89 18.57 -9.05
CA GLU A 159 43.90 19.58 -9.19
C GLU A 159 45.16 18.80 -9.54
N ARG A 160 45.56 18.98 -10.79
CA ARG A 160 46.74 18.41 -11.41
C ARG A 160 47.97 19.10 -10.82
N GLY A 161 48.16 18.94 -9.51
CA GLY A 161 49.23 19.51 -8.72
C GLY A 161 49.83 18.40 -7.87
N ALA A 162 50.63 17.55 -8.48
CA ALA A 162 51.41 16.54 -7.78
C ALA A 162 52.38 17.24 -6.82
N GLY A 163 52.01 17.34 -5.55
CA GLY A 163 52.97 17.62 -4.48
C GLY A 163 53.97 16.47 -4.38
N PRO A 164 55.28 16.74 -4.22
CA PRO A 164 56.28 15.69 -4.11
C PRO A 164 56.11 14.98 -2.75
N GLY A 165 55.35 13.88 -2.73
CA GLY A 165 55.22 13.03 -1.53
C GLY A 165 53.92 12.24 -1.41
N GLN A 166 52.87 12.54 -2.18
CA GLN A 166 51.65 11.74 -2.16
C GLN A 166 51.79 10.52 -3.07
N ARG A 167 51.91 9.35 -2.45
CA ARG A 167 51.87 8.05 -3.11
C ARG A 167 50.50 7.93 -3.83
N PRO A 168 50.46 7.63 -5.14
CA PRO A 168 49.20 7.47 -5.86
C PRO A 168 48.32 6.45 -5.11
N ALA A 169 47.10 6.85 -4.76
CA ALA A 169 46.12 5.91 -4.22
C ALA A 169 45.92 4.82 -5.28
N GLU A 170 46.16 3.57 -4.88
CA GLU A 170 46.02 2.42 -5.76
C GLU A 170 44.55 2.37 -6.23
N PRO A 171 44.30 2.34 -7.56
CA PRO A 171 42.95 2.27 -8.08
C PRO A 171 42.21 1.09 -7.45
N PRO A 172 40.92 1.24 -7.09
CA PRO A 172 40.15 0.11 -6.58
C PRO A 172 40.21 -1.05 -7.58
N ASP A 173 40.39 -2.27 -7.09
CA ASP A 173 40.58 -3.49 -7.89
C ASP A 173 39.23 -3.97 -8.48
N TRP A 174 38.63 -3.15 -9.35
CA TRP A 174 37.43 -3.53 -10.11
C TRP A 174 37.85 -4.35 -11.34
N PRO A 175 37.05 -5.37 -11.71
CA PRO A 175 37.37 -6.21 -12.85
C PRO A 175 37.45 -5.34 -14.12
N PRO A 176 38.48 -5.51 -14.96
CA PRO A 176 38.69 -4.67 -16.12
C PRO A 176 37.44 -4.65 -17.00
N ALA A 177 37.06 -3.44 -17.43
CA ALA A 177 35.92 -3.28 -18.31
C ALA A 177 36.13 -4.16 -19.55
N PRO A 178 35.10 -4.91 -19.99
CA PRO A 178 35.24 -5.78 -21.14
C PRO A 178 35.70 -4.96 -22.36
N PRO A 179 36.61 -5.50 -23.19
CA PRO A 179 37.11 -4.78 -24.36
C PRO A 179 35.93 -4.37 -25.25
N ALA A 180 35.91 -3.08 -25.60
CA ALA A 180 34.91 -2.56 -26.52
C ALA A 180 34.96 -3.36 -27.82
N PRO A 181 33.81 -3.77 -28.38
CA PRO A 181 33.80 -4.56 -29.61
C PRO A 181 34.47 -3.76 -30.75
N PRO A 182 35.30 -4.41 -31.58
CA PRO A 182 35.97 -3.73 -32.67
C PRO A 182 34.93 -3.12 -33.63
N GLY A 183 34.95 -1.79 -33.75
CA GLY A 183 34.01 -1.03 -34.59
C GLY A 183 32.97 -0.19 -33.85
N SER A 184 32.95 -0.15 -32.52
CA SER A 184 31.99 0.67 -31.75
C SER A 184 32.33 2.17 -31.64
N ASN A 185 33.35 2.65 -32.36
CA ASN A 185 33.66 4.08 -32.46
C ASN A 185 32.70 4.78 -33.45
N ASP A 186 31.41 4.40 -33.43
CA ASP A 186 30.41 5.12 -34.18
C ASP A 186 30.15 6.44 -33.43
N PRO A 187 30.51 7.61 -33.97
CA PRO A 187 30.22 8.89 -33.32
C PRO A 187 28.70 9.09 -33.13
N ALA A 188 27.86 8.31 -33.80
CA ALA A 188 26.42 8.27 -33.55
C ALA A 188 26.04 7.59 -32.22
N ALA A 189 26.99 7.00 -31.48
CA ALA A 189 26.79 6.36 -30.17
C ALA A 189 27.05 7.28 -28.98
N GLU A 190 27.53 8.51 -29.18
CA GLU A 190 27.59 9.53 -28.13
C GLU A 190 26.20 10.15 -27.96
N HIS A 191 25.59 10.08 -26.77
CA HIS A 191 24.31 10.74 -26.51
C HIS A 191 24.54 11.83 -25.49
N VAL A 192 24.32 13.06 -25.91
CA VAL A 192 24.33 14.21 -25.00
C VAL A 192 23.06 14.16 -24.18
N VAL A 193 23.20 13.90 -22.88
CA VAL A 193 22.08 13.91 -21.92
C VAL A 193 21.67 15.36 -21.70
N LEU A 194 20.45 15.72 -22.12
CA LEU A 194 19.91 17.05 -21.90
C LEU A 194 19.23 17.14 -20.53
N ARG A 195 19.22 18.34 -19.95
CA ARG A 195 18.54 18.59 -18.67
C ARG A 195 17.04 18.34 -18.86
N GLY A 196 16.51 17.28 -18.24
CA GLY A 196 15.11 16.86 -18.37
C GLY A 196 14.90 15.53 -19.10
N ASP A 197 15.93 14.96 -19.72
CA ASP A 197 15.84 13.58 -20.22
C ASP A 197 15.87 12.61 -19.03
N CYS A 198 14.84 11.77 -18.92
CA CYS A 198 14.88 10.65 -17.97
C CYS A 198 15.53 9.42 -18.64
N LEU A 199 16.14 8.55 -17.83
CA LEU A 199 16.82 7.34 -18.29
C LEU A 199 15.94 6.48 -19.22
N TRP A 200 14.62 6.49 -18.99
CA TRP A 200 13.64 5.77 -19.80
C TRP A 200 13.43 6.37 -21.19
N ASP A 201 13.53 7.69 -21.34
CA ASP A 201 13.39 8.34 -22.64
C ASP A 201 14.64 8.15 -23.50
N ILE A 202 15.81 8.16 -22.88
CA ILE A 202 17.08 7.81 -23.53
C ILE A 202 17.02 6.35 -24.04
N ALA A 203 16.57 5.42 -23.19
CA ALA A 203 16.42 4.02 -23.55
C ALA A 203 15.35 3.77 -24.64
N ARG A 204 14.30 4.61 -24.71
CA ARG A 204 13.29 4.53 -25.79
C ARG A 204 13.81 5.04 -27.12
N ARG A 205 14.60 6.13 -27.11
CA ARG A 205 15.19 6.72 -28.33
C ARG A 205 16.34 5.87 -28.86
N ARG A 206 17.04 5.15 -27.97
CA ARG A 206 18.04 4.14 -28.33
C ARG A 206 17.64 2.75 -27.85
N PRO A 207 16.74 2.07 -28.58
CA PRO A 207 16.63 0.63 -28.42
C PRO A 207 17.99 0.04 -28.78
N GLY A 208 18.75 -0.42 -27.78
CA GLY A 208 20.10 -0.97 -28.01
C GLY A 208 20.09 -2.06 -29.09
N PRO A 209 21.25 -2.42 -29.66
CA PRO A 209 21.34 -3.37 -30.78
C PRO A 209 20.67 -4.74 -30.51
N ALA A 210 20.50 -5.11 -29.23
CA ALA A 210 19.74 -6.28 -28.80
C ALA A 210 18.23 -6.19 -29.09
N ALA A 211 17.67 -5.00 -29.32
CA ALA A 211 16.25 -4.79 -29.59
C ALA A 211 15.89 -4.91 -31.09
N THR A 212 16.85 -4.66 -31.98
CA THR A 212 16.69 -4.75 -33.44
C THR A 212 17.17 -6.08 -34.03
N GLY A 213 18.05 -6.81 -33.33
CA GLY A 213 18.52 -8.14 -33.75
C GLY A 213 17.68 -9.34 -33.26
N ASP A 214 18.13 -10.55 -33.58
CA ASP A 214 17.51 -11.83 -33.19
C ASP A 214 17.28 -11.99 -31.67
N ALA A 215 18.09 -11.32 -30.84
CA ALA A 215 17.89 -11.26 -29.40
C ALA A 215 16.54 -10.63 -29.01
N GLY A 216 16.11 -9.61 -29.75
CA GLY A 216 14.83 -8.93 -29.55
C GLY A 216 13.65 -9.83 -29.93
N ARG A 217 13.77 -10.59 -31.03
CA ARG A 217 12.81 -11.64 -31.41
C ARG A 217 12.72 -12.73 -30.35
N ARG A 218 13.85 -13.29 -29.90
CA ARG A 218 13.89 -14.31 -28.84
C ARG A 218 13.30 -13.81 -27.52
N ARG A 219 13.50 -12.54 -27.17
CA ARG A 219 12.90 -11.93 -25.97
C ARG A 219 11.39 -11.75 -26.11
N ARG A 220 10.90 -11.32 -27.29
CA ARG A 220 9.45 -11.25 -27.58
C ARG A 220 8.81 -12.63 -27.57
N ASP A 221 9.48 -13.63 -28.16
CA ASP A 221 9.00 -15.01 -28.16
C ASP A 221 8.96 -15.59 -26.75
N ARG A 222 10.00 -15.39 -25.92
CA ARG A 222 9.94 -15.77 -24.48
C ARG A 222 8.76 -15.13 -23.76
N HIS A 223 8.48 -13.84 -23.98
CA HIS A 223 7.34 -13.19 -23.38
C HIS A 223 6.00 -13.75 -23.88
N ARG A 224 5.90 -14.10 -25.16
CA ARG A 224 4.71 -14.72 -25.75
C ARG A 224 4.49 -16.12 -25.19
N SER A 225 5.54 -16.93 -25.09
CA SER A 225 5.52 -18.25 -24.48
C SER A 225 5.11 -18.19 -23.01
N ALA A 226 5.67 -17.25 -22.23
CA ALA A 226 5.29 -17.06 -20.83
C ALA A 226 3.81 -16.68 -20.66
N ARG A 227 3.25 -15.84 -21.55
CA ARG A 227 1.82 -15.51 -21.52
C ARG A 227 0.94 -16.69 -21.90
N LEU A 228 1.35 -17.53 -22.85
CA LEU A 228 0.62 -18.73 -23.22
C LEU A 228 0.59 -19.75 -22.07
N VAL A 229 1.72 -19.94 -21.38
CA VAL A 229 1.81 -20.81 -20.19
C VAL A 229 0.94 -20.26 -19.04
N ALA A 230 1.00 -18.95 -18.78
CA ALA A 230 0.16 -18.31 -17.77
C ALA A 230 -1.35 -18.40 -18.11
N GLY A 231 -1.70 -18.28 -19.40
CA GLY A 231 -3.06 -18.44 -19.90
C GLY A 231 -3.57 -19.89 -19.79
N GLN A 232 -2.74 -20.89 -20.09
CA GLN A 232 -3.09 -22.30 -19.91
C GLN A 232 -3.27 -22.67 -18.43
N ARG A 233 -2.45 -22.14 -17.52
CA ARG A 233 -2.64 -22.34 -16.07
C ARG A 233 -3.98 -21.77 -15.57
N ARG A 234 -4.53 -20.73 -16.20
CA ARG A 234 -5.88 -20.24 -15.89
C ARG A 234 -6.99 -21.16 -16.40
N ARG A 235 -6.78 -21.89 -17.49
CA ARG A 235 -7.76 -22.85 -18.03
C ARG A 235 -7.80 -24.17 -17.27
N HIS A 236 -6.67 -24.60 -16.71
CA HIS A 236 -6.59 -25.80 -15.87
C HIS A 236 -6.77 -25.54 -14.38
N ARG A 237 -7.14 -24.32 -13.97
CA ARG A 237 -7.51 -24.08 -12.58
C ARG A 237 -8.80 -24.88 -12.32
N PRO A 238 -8.80 -25.85 -11.40
CA PRO A 238 -9.97 -26.67 -11.13
C PRO A 238 -11.14 -25.74 -10.85
N ARG A 239 -12.21 -25.86 -11.65
CA ARG A 239 -13.48 -25.23 -11.33
C ARG A 239 -13.82 -25.71 -9.91
N PRO A 240 -14.06 -24.81 -8.94
CA PRO A 240 -14.52 -25.25 -7.63
C PRO A 240 -15.75 -26.12 -7.87
N GLY A 241 -15.63 -27.40 -7.51
CA GLY A 241 -16.72 -28.37 -7.69
C GLY A 241 -17.96 -27.85 -6.97
N PRO A 242 -19.17 -28.27 -7.42
CA PRO A 242 -20.38 -27.96 -6.68
C PRO A 242 -20.17 -28.42 -5.23
N ALA A 243 -20.29 -27.48 -4.30
CA ALA A 243 -20.20 -27.77 -2.89
C ALA A 243 -21.17 -28.91 -2.59
N THR A 244 -20.63 -30.08 -2.29
CA THR A 244 -21.41 -31.22 -1.81
C THR A 244 -22.17 -30.74 -0.60
N ALA A 245 -23.48 -30.60 -0.75
CA ALA A 245 -24.41 -30.37 0.34
C ALA A 245 -24.14 -31.45 1.39
N GLY A 246 -23.62 -31.04 2.53
CA GLY A 246 -23.41 -31.93 3.67
C GLY A 246 -24.75 -32.53 4.11
N PRO A 247 -24.72 -33.76 4.66
CA PRO A 247 -25.93 -34.47 5.05
C PRO A 247 -26.74 -33.65 6.06
N SER A 248 -28.01 -33.42 5.72
CA SER A 248 -29.01 -32.84 6.62
C SER A 248 -29.03 -33.64 7.93
N ALA A 249 -28.71 -32.96 9.02
CA ALA A 249 -28.92 -33.49 10.36
C ALA A 249 -30.42 -33.77 10.58
N PRO A 250 -30.79 -34.91 11.17
CA PRO A 250 -32.17 -35.24 11.47
C PRO A 250 -32.74 -34.32 12.57
N GLY A 251 -34.02 -34.00 12.40
CA GLY A 251 -34.73 -32.92 13.07
C GLY A 251 -34.76 -33.01 14.60
N ALA A 252 -34.48 -31.87 15.23
CA ALA A 252 -35.06 -31.51 16.52
C ALA A 252 -36.42 -30.86 16.24
N ALA A 253 -37.48 -31.65 16.38
CA ALA A 253 -38.86 -31.17 16.34
C ALA A 253 -39.10 -30.22 17.51
N VAL A 254 -39.04 -28.91 17.25
CA VAL A 254 -39.55 -27.91 18.19
C VAL A 254 -41.06 -27.87 18.02
N ASN A 255 -41.73 -28.46 19.00
CA ASN A 255 -43.17 -28.55 19.13
C ASN A 255 -43.71 -27.15 19.51
N CYS A 256 -43.98 -26.30 18.52
CA CYS A 256 -44.75 -25.07 18.73
C CYS A 256 -46.24 -25.43 18.79
N ALA A 257 -46.69 -25.83 19.98
CA ALA A 257 -48.10 -25.92 20.31
C ALA A 257 -48.75 -24.54 20.16
N VAL A 258 -49.57 -24.38 19.13
CA VAL A 258 -50.50 -23.27 18.97
C VAL A 258 -51.66 -23.50 19.94
N PRO A 259 -51.97 -22.58 20.87
CA PRO A 259 -53.15 -22.72 21.73
C PRO A 259 -54.40 -22.58 20.87
N ARG A 260 -55.26 -23.62 20.89
CA ARG A 260 -56.60 -23.58 20.30
C ARG A 260 -57.46 -22.57 21.06
N PRO A 261 -58.25 -21.73 20.38
CA PRO A 261 -59.26 -20.90 21.02
C PRO A 261 -60.33 -21.79 21.64
N SER A 262 -60.65 -21.53 22.90
CA SER A 262 -61.65 -22.22 23.71
C SER A 262 -63.05 -22.08 23.10
N ASP A 263 -63.75 -23.20 22.98
CA ASP A 263 -65.17 -23.25 22.61
C ASP A 263 -66.04 -22.50 23.64
N PRO A 264 -67.10 -21.81 23.21
CA PRO A 264 -68.04 -21.17 24.11
C PRO A 264 -68.91 -22.22 24.84
N VAL A 265 -68.91 -22.14 26.16
CA VAL A 265 -69.73 -22.93 27.08
C VAL A 265 -71.21 -22.62 26.83
N HIS A 266 -71.97 -23.64 26.47
CA HIS A 266 -73.42 -23.62 26.34
C HIS A 266 -74.06 -23.57 27.73
N VAL A 267 -74.74 -22.47 28.06
CA VAL A 267 -75.60 -22.34 29.24
C VAL A 267 -76.99 -22.90 28.89
N PRO A 268 -77.50 -23.92 29.59
CA PRO A 268 -78.88 -24.38 29.41
C PRO A 268 -79.85 -23.43 30.11
N GLY A 269 -80.89 -23.05 29.37
CA GLY A 269 -81.92 -22.11 29.83
C GLY A 269 -82.79 -22.67 30.94
N GLU A 270 -83.09 -21.80 31.90
CA GLU A 270 -84.27 -21.89 32.76
C GLU A 270 -85.47 -21.32 31.99
N THR A 271 -86.48 -22.16 31.78
CA THR A 271 -87.82 -21.73 31.37
C THR A 271 -88.68 -21.39 32.59
N PRO A 272 -89.64 -20.46 32.42
CA PRO A 272 -90.46 -19.87 33.50
C PRO A 272 -91.54 -20.80 34.07
#